data_AF-A0A9X9A0K7-F1
#
_entry.id   AF-A0A9X9A0K7-F1
#
_cell.length_a   1.000
_cell.length_b   1.000
_cell.length_c   1.000
_cell.angle_alpha   90.00
_cell.angle_beta   90.00
_cell.angle_gamma   90.00
#
_symmetry.space_group_name_H-M   'P 1'
#
loop_
_entity.id
_entity.type
_entity.pdbx_description
1 polymer ?
#
loop_
_entity_poly.entity_id
_entity_poly.type
_entity_poly.pdbx_seq_one_letter_code
_entity_poly.pdbx_strand_id
1 'polypeptide(L)'
;YSYTVKAIDAAGNVSKESTALTVKTTVETPDTEAPTQPKGLHSMGTTASSVDLMWSPSEDNIGVDHYDIYRETEGSMKKIATSNTTSYMDK
;
A
#
# COMPACT_ATOMS: atom_id res chain seq x y z
N TYR A 1 8.90 24.87 5.41
CA TYR A 1 8.70 25.89 4.36
C TYR A 1 7.96 27.10 4.92
N SER A 2 8.17 28.29 4.36
CA SER A 2 7.46 29.52 4.71
C SER A 2 6.85 30.13 3.45
N TYR A 3 5.62 30.62 3.54
CA TYR A 3 4.84 31.13 2.40
C TYR A 3 4.24 32.50 2.70
N THR A 4 4.30 33.41 1.73
CA THR A 4 3.58 34.69 1.71
C THR A 4 2.82 34.84 0.39
N VAL A 5 1.76 35.64 0.36
CA VAL A 5 0.97 35.92 -0.84
C VAL A 5 0.81 37.43 -1.06
N LYS A 6 0.71 37.84 -2.34
CA LYS A 6 0.34 39.19 -2.77
C LYS A 6 -0.88 39.10 -3.68
N ALA A 7 -1.75 40.11 -3.62
CA ALA A 7 -2.83 40.28 -4.59
C ALA A 7 -2.36 41.16 -5.76
N ILE A 8 -2.82 40.83 -6.96
CA ILE A 8 -2.60 41.61 -8.19
C ILE A 8 -3.96 41.86 -8.84
N ASP A 9 -4.25 43.11 -9.20
CA ASP A 9 -5.48 43.46 -9.91
C ASP A 9 -5.33 43.37 -11.44
N ALA A 10 -6.43 43.57 -12.17
CA ALA A 10 -6.44 43.51 -13.63
C ALA A 10 -5.61 44.62 -14.32
N ALA A 11 -5.27 45.69 -13.60
CA ALA A 11 -4.41 46.77 -14.08
C ALA A 11 -2.93 46.55 -13.74
N GLY A 12 -2.61 45.49 -12.97
CA GLY A 12 -1.25 45.13 -12.56
C GLY A 12 -0.80 45.77 -11.25
N ASN A 13 -1.68 46.39 -10.46
CA ASN A 13 -1.31 46.91 -9.15
C ASN A 13 -1.10 45.77 -8.15
N VAL A 14 -0.05 45.86 -7.32
CA VAL A 14 0.38 44.79 -6.41
C VAL A 14 0.20 45.21 -4.94
N SER A 15 -0.37 44.33 -4.11
CA SER A 15 -0.50 44.56 -2.66
C SER A 15 0.81 44.40 -1.89
N LYS A 16 0.79 44.77 -0.60
CA LYS A 16 1.80 44.29 0.38
C LYS A 16 1.69 42.77 0.56
N GLU A 17 2.77 42.16 1.05
CA GLU A 17 2.79 40.73 1.42
C GLU A 17 1.86 40.45 2.59
N SER A 18 1.26 39.26 2.59
CA SER A 18 0.63 38.70 3.78
C SER A 18 1.63 38.49 4.91
N THR A 19 1.13 38.23 6.11
CA THR A 19 1.94 37.59 7.16
C THR A 19 2.47 36.25 6.67
N ALA A 20 3.70 35.91 7.03
CA ALA A 20 4.32 34.64 6.63
C ALA A 20 3.67 33.46 7.37
N LEU A 21 3.20 32.47 6.61
CA LEU A 21 2.76 31.18 7.14
C LEU A 21 3.93 30.21 7.12
N THR A 22 4.34 29.74 8.30
CA THR A 22 5.38 28.71 8.42
C THR A 22 4.73 27.34 8.61
N VAL A 23 5.07 26.39 7.74
CA VAL A 23 4.65 24.99 7.82
C VAL A 23 5.85 24.06 7.71
N LYS A 24 5.74 22.87 8.28
CA LYS A 24 6.69 21.77 8.05
C LYS A 24 5.96 20.70 7.27
N THR A 25 6.63 20.08 6.31
CA THR A 25 6.14 18.80 5.77
C THR A 25 6.22 17.76 6.88
N THR A 26 5.24 16.86 6.93
CA THR A 26 5.36 15.63 7.69
C THR A 26 6.50 14.84 7.05
N VAL A 27 7.57 14.60 7.80
CA VAL A 27 8.55 13.59 7.42
C VAL A 27 7.85 12.27 7.75
N GLU A 28 7.19 11.66 6.78
CA GLU A 28 6.95 10.22 6.88
C GLU A 28 8.34 9.58 6.82
N THR A 29 8.80 9.06 7.94
CA THR A 29 9.97 8.18 7.95
C THR A 29 9.70 7.09 6.92
N PRO A 30 10.55 6.93 5.88
CA PRO A 30 10.34 5.87 4.90
C PRO A 30 10.20 4.53 5.63
N ASP A 31 9.23 3.73 5.24
CA ASP A 31 9.13 2.38 5.78
C ASP A 31 10.33 1.56 5.32
N THR A 32 11.04 0.96 6.27
CA THR A 32 12.23 0.14 6.02
C THR A 32 12.13 -1.24 6.64
N GLU A 33 11.08 -1.50 7.42
CA GLU A 33 10.85 -2.80 8.02
C GLU A 33 10.00 -3.63 7.04
N ALA A 34 10.26 -4.93 6.99
CA ALA A 34 9.54 -5.82 6.09
C ALA A 34 8.43 -6.54 6.84
N PRO A 35 7.29 -6.84 6.18
CA PRO A 35 6.26 -7.66 6.79
C PRO A 35 6.78 -9.03 7.22
N THR A 36 6.24 -9.54 8.31
CA THR A 36 6.47 -10.93 8.73
C THR A 36 5.91 -11.93 7.71
N GLN A 37 6.44 -13.15 7.68
CA GLN A 37 5.89 -14.18 6.80
C GLN A 37 4.43 -14.50 7.16
N PRO A 38 3.55 -14.75 6.16
CA PRO A 38 2.21 -15.25 6.44
C PRO A 38 2.26 -16.58 7.19
N LYS A 39 1.32 -16.81 8.11
CA LYS A 39 1.25 -18.03 8.92
C LYS A 39 -0.05 -18.78 8.64
N GLY A 40 -0.06 -20.08 8.91
CA GLY A 40 -1.29 -20.88 8.88
C GLY A 40 -1.97 -20.98 7.51
N LEU A 41 -1.20 -21.02 6.42
CA LEU A 41 -1.75 -21.28 5.10
C LEU A 41 -2.44 -22.66 5.07
N HIS A 42 -3.71 -22.69 4.70
CA HIS A 42 -4.50 -23.91 4.55
C HIS A 42 -5.56 -23.76 3.47
N SER A 43 -6.10 -24.88 3.00
CA SER A 43 -7.27 -24.86 2.12
C SER A 43 -8.56 -24.88 2.92
N MET A 44 -9.51 -24.03 2.52
CA MET A 44 -10.87 -24.00 3.05
C MET A 44 -11.82 -24.96 2.32
N GLY A 45 -11.41 -25.46 1.16
CA GLY A 45 -12.17 -26.42 0.35
C GLY A 45 -11.63 -26.54 -1.07
N THR A 46 -11.95 -27.66 -1.71
CA THR A 46 -11.58 -27.94 -3.09
C THR A 46 -12.78 -28.41 -3.91
N THR A 47 -12.77 -28.10 -5.20
CA THR A 47 -13.69 -28.66 -6.19
C THR A 47 -12.90 -29.32 -7.32
N ALA A 48 -13.60 -29.83 -8.33
CA ALA A 48 -12.95 -30.37 -9.53
C ALA A 48 -12.11 -29.32 -10.29
N SER A 49 -12.32 -28.03 -10.05
CA SER A 49 -11.67 -26.93 -10.78
C SER A 49 -11.36 -25.73 -9.90
N SER A 50 -11.24 -25.88 -8.58
CA SER A 50 -10.90 -24.76 -7.70
C SER A 50 -10.31 -25.20 -6.37
N VAL A 51 -9.50 -24.31 -5.79
CA VAL A 51 -8.98 -24.43 -4.42
C VAL A 51 -9.20 -23.10 -3.71
N ASP A 52 -9.88 -23.14 -2.57
CA ASP A 52 -10.03 -21.97 -1.69
C ASP A 52 -8.92 -21.99 -0.64
N LEU A 53 -8.18 -20.89 -0.49
CA LEU A 53 -7.02 -20.74 0.38
C LEU A 53 -7.26 -19.63 1.40
N MET A 54 -6.81 -19.86 2.64
CA MET A 54 -6.82 -18.87 3.71
C MET A 54 -5.53 -18.95 4.53
N TRP A 55 -5.10 -17.81 5.05
CA TRP A 55 -3.94 -17.68 5.94
C TRP A 55 -4.18 -16.61 7.01
N SER A 56 -3.30 -16.54 8.01
CA SER A 56 -3.29 -15.46 9.00
C SER A 56 -2.58 -14.22 8.46
N PRO A 57 -3.02 -13.01 8.81
CA PRO A 57 -2.37 -11.78 8.37
C PRO A 57 -0.92 -11.70 8.86
N SER A 58 -0.07 -11.16 8.00
CA SER A 58 1.27 -10.70 8.34
C SER A 58 1.21 -9.41 9.16
N GLU A 59 2.17 -9.25 10.06
CA GLU A 59 2.41 -8.04 10.85
C GLU A 59 3.53 -7.21 10.22
N ASP A 60 3.36 -5.89 10.26
CA ASP A 60 4.29 -4.88 9.77
C ASP A 60 4.10 -3.57 10.59
N ASN A 61 5.11 -2.71 10.67
CA ASN A 61 5.11 -1.45 11.44
C ASN A 61 4.23 -0.36 10.81
N ILE A 62 4.03 -0.35 9.49
CA ILE A 62 3.14 0.59 8.81
C ILE A 62 1.94 -0.15 8.22
N GLY A 63 2.16 -1.31 7.63
CA GLY A 63 1.09 -2.18 7.16
C GLY A 63 1.47 -3.02 5.95
N VAL A 64 0.70 -4.09 5.75
CA VAL A 64 0.88 -4.99 4.61
C VAL A 64 0.03 -4.51 3.44
N ASP A 65 0.67 -4.19 2.32
CA ASP A 65 -0.02 -3.73 1.11
C ASP A 65 -0.77 -4.87 0.40
N HIS A 66 -0.09 -6.01 0.17
CA HIS A 66 -0.66 -7.18 -0.50
C HIS A 66 0.09 -8.49 -0.21
N TYR A 67 -0.51 -9.60 -0.61
CA TYR A 67 0.06 -10.94 -0.62
C TYR A 67 0.18 -11.44 -2.06
N ASP A 68 1.33 -12.00 -2.42
CA ASP A 68 1.51 -12.70 -3.69
C ASP A 68 1.28 -14.19 -3.53
N ILE A 69 0.46 -14.75 -4.43
CA ILE A 69 0.12 -16.18 -4.43
C ILE A 69 0.89 -16.86 -5.54
N TYR A 70 1.64 -17.89 -5.18
CA TYR A 70 2.42 -18.72 -6.09
C TYR A 70 1.85 -20.13 -6.12
N ARG A 71 1.76 -20.70 -7.33
CA ARG A 71 1.35 -22.10 -7.55
C ARG A 71 2.45 -22.82 -8.30
N GLU A 72 2.72 -24.06 -7.92
CA GLU A 72 3.64 -24.90 -8.65
C GLU A 72 3.06 -25.24 -10.03
N THR A 73 3.86 -25.05 -11.07
CA THR A 73 3.52 -25.42 -12.44
C THR A 73 4.80 -25.91 -13.10
N GLU A 74 4.79 -27.17 -13.55
CA GLU A 74 5.95 -27.81 -14.20
C GLU A 74 7.21 -27.84 -13.31
N GLY A 75 7.04 -28.04 -12.00
CA GLY A 75 8.16 -28.14 -11.04
C GLY A 75 8.77 -26.79 -10.63
N SER A 76 8.06 -25.69 -10.84
CA SER A 76 8.49 -24.35 -10.41
C SER A 76 7.32 -23.52 -9.91
N MET A 77 7.56 -22.70 -8.88
CA MET A 77 6.58 -21.74 -8.37
C MET A 77 6.40 -20.58 -9.34
N LYS A 78 5.18 -20.37 -9.84
CA LYS A 78 4.82 -19.22 -10.67
C LYS A 78 3.80 -18.37 -9.92
N LYS A 79 4.00 -17.04 -9.90
CA LYS A 79 3.00 -16.11 -9.34
C LYS A 79 1.74 -16.23 -10.18
N ILE A 80 0.60 -16.49 -9.55
CA ILE A 80 -0.70 -16.60 -10.21
C ILE A 80 -1.64 -15.44 -9.88
N ALA A 81 -1.44 -14.79 -8.73
CA ALA A 81 -2.29 -13.69 -8.29
C ALA A 81 -1.63 -12.83 -7.21
N THR A 82 -2.31 -11.73 -6.91
CA THR A 82 -2.07 -10.87 -5.75
C THR A 82 -3.40 -10.67 -5.02
N SER A 83 -3.39 -10.65 -3.69
CA SER A 83 -4.57 -10.42 -2.84
C SER A 83 -4.27 -9.35 -1.79
N ASN A 84 -5.21 -8.42 -1.59
CA ASN A 84 -5.13 -7.42 -0.52
C ASN A 84 -5.82 -7.91 0.77
N THR A 85 -6.18 -9.21 0.81
CA THR A 85 -6.82 -9.87 1.93
C THR A 85 -6.08 -11.17 2.25
N THR A 86 -6.47 -11.83 3.34
CA THR A 86 -5.85 -13.08 3.78
C THR A 86 -6.51 -14.34 3.19
N SER A 87 -7.03 -14.22 1.97
CA SER A 87 -7.69 -15.30 1.24
C SER A 87 -7.50 -15.19 -0.26
N TYR A 88 -7.58 -16.32 -0.96
CA TYR A 88 -7.54 -16.40 -2.42
C TYR A 88 -8.25 -17.66 -2.93
N MET A 89 -9.07 -17.50 -3.97
CA MET A 89 -9.69 -18.62 -4.68
C MET A 89 -8.98 -18.87 -6.00
N ASP A 90 -8.29 -20.00 -6.07
CA ASP A 90 -7.65 -20.48 -7.29
C ASP A 90 -8.66 -21.22 -8.18
N LYS A 91 -8.66 -20.96 -9.49
CA LYS A 91 -9.59 -21.52 -10.48
C LYS A 91 -8.87 -22.15 -11.66
#